data_AF-A0AAD6WJT1-F1
#
_entry.id   AF-A0AAD6WJT1-F1
#
_cell.length_a   1.000
_cell.length_b   1.000
_cell.length_c   1.000
_cell.angle_alpha   90.00
_cell.angle_beta   90.00
_cell.angle_gamma   90.00
#
_symmetry.space_group_name_H-M   'P 1'
#
loop_
_entity.id
_entity.type
_entity.pdbx_description
1 polymer ?
#
loop_
_entity_poly.entity_id
_entity_poly.type
_entity_poly.pdbx_seq_one_letter_code
_entity_poly.pdbx_strand_id
1 'polypeptide(L)'
;MATLYFWSTLVLTIVFSVPINVLGSAYCGPVEANDQDLIQFALNLEFLEAELFLNSALGHGLDAIEPGFAAGGPPPIGAQKANLDPVTRRIIEEFGYQEVGHLRAIITTVGGVPRPLYDLSPEAFAQLFDKAVGYKLDPPFNPYSNTVNYLLASYTIPYVGLVAYVGTIPPLANYTSRRLVASLLGVESGQDAVIRTLLYEKADEKVLPYNITVAEFTNAISSLRNELAMCGIKDEGLIVPLLLGAEHRTESNILSADANSLSYARTQPQILRIIYGTGSEYRPGGFLPRGGNGKIARSFLDKV
;
A
#
# COMPACT_ATOMS: atom_id res chain seq x y z
N MET A 1 -65.29 -1.78 -49.11
CA MET A 1 -64.89 -0.89 -48.00
C MET A 1 -64.43 -1.76 -46.85
N ALA A 2 -63.13 -1.88 -46.62
CA ALA A 2 -62.56 -2.60 -45.49
C ALA A 2 -61.77 -1.59 -44.65
N THR A 3 -62.20 -1.40 -43.41
CA THR A 3 -61.64 -0.48 -42.42
C THR A 3 -60.49 -1.17 -41.68
N LEU A 4 -59.26 -0.66 -41.81
CA LEU A 4 -58.13 -1.06 -40.97
C LEU A 4 -58.14 -0.24 -39.67
N TYR A 5 -58.14 -0.93 -38.52
CA TYR A 5 -57.90 -0.33 -37.21
C TYR A 5 -56.41 -0.42 -36.87
N PHE A 6 -55.75 0.73 -36.73
CA PHE A 6 -54.39 0.82 -36.19
C PHE A 6 -54.47 0.89 -34.66
N TRP A 7 -53.88 -0.09 -33.97
CA TRP A 7 -53.68 -0.06 -32.52
C TRP A 7 -52.28 0.49 -32.23
N SER A 8 -52.20 1.66 -31.61
CA SER A 8 -50.94 2.21 -31.08
C SER A 8 -50.75 1.74 -29.64
N THR A 9 -49.74 0.90 -29.39
CA THR A 9 -49.33 0.53 -28.02
C THR A 9 -48.42 1.61 -27.44
N LEU A 10 -48.88 2.26 -26.38
CA LEU A 10 -48.11 3.19 -25.55
C LEU A 10 -47.13 2.40 -24.66
N VAL A 11 -45.83 2.50 -24.94
CA VAL A 11 -44.79 1.92 -24.07
C VAL A 11 -44.46 2.94 -22.98
N LEU A 12 -44.86 2.64 -21.75
CA LEU A 12 -44.55 3.43 -20.56
C LEU A 12 -43.14 3.05 -20.07
N THR A 13 -42.14 3.88 -20.34
CA THR A 13 -40.79 3.71 -19.78
C THR A 13 -40.78 4.14 -18.32
N ILE A 14 -40.78 3.17 -17.41
CA ILE A 14 -40.59 3.40 -15.98
C ILE A 14 -39.09 3.69 -15.76
N VAL A 15 -38.75 4.96 -15.58
CA VAL A 15 -37.40 5.37 -15.16
C VAL A 15 -37.29 5.10 -13.66
N PHE A 16 -36.61 4.01 -13.30
CA PHE A 16 -36.18 3.80 -11.92
C PHE A 16 -35.08 4.81 -11.58
N SER A 17 -35.44 5.90 -10.92
CA SER A 17 -34.48 6.79 -10.29
C SER A 17 -33.85 6.07 -9.10
N VAL A 18 -32.70 5.42 -9.32
CA VAL A 18 -31.84 4.94 -8.24
C VAL A 18 -31.35 6.17 -7.49
N PRO A 19 -31.58 6.29 -6.17
CA PRO A 19 -30.99 7.37 -5.40
C PRO A 19 -29.47 7.16 -5.40
N ILE A 20 -28.77 7.97 -6.18
CA ILE A 20 -27.32 8.13 -6.05
C ILE A 20 -27.12 8.78 -4.69
N ASN A 21 -26.81 7.98 -3.67
CA ASN A 21 -26.19 8.50 -2.47
C ASN A 21 -24.87 9.14 -2.92
N VAL A 22 -24.87 10.47 -3.04
CA VAL A 22 -23.65 11.25 -3.20
C VAL A 22 -22.94 11.16 -1.85
N LEU A 23 -22.25 10.05 -1.59
CA LEU A 23 -21.10 10.05 -0.70
C LEU A 23 -20.22 11.19 -1.19
N GLY A 24 -20.03 12.22 -0.37
CA GLY A 24 -19.14 13.33 -0.72
C GLY A 24 -17.82 12.76 -1.22
N SER A 25 -17.32 13.30 -2.34
CA SER A 25 -16.08 12.81 -2.95
C SER A 25 -14.99 12.71 -1.88
N ALA A 26 -14.29 11.58 -1.84
CA ALA A 26 -13.23 11.35 -0.87
C ALA A 26 -12.23 12.52 -0.88
N TYR A 27 -11.85 13.02 0.28
CA TYR A 27 -10.88 14.11 0.35
C TYR A 27 -9.51 13.60 -0.11
N CYS A 28 -8.94 14.28 -1.10
CA CYS A 28 -7.65 13.94 -1.71
C CYS A 28 -6.57 15.01 -1.49
N GLY A 29 -6.91 16.10 -0.80
CA GLY A 29 -5.99 17.21 -0.53
C GLY A 29 -5.00 16.89 0.60
N PRO A 30 -4.01 17.76 0.82
CA PRO A 30 -3.03 17.62 1.90
C PRO A 30 -3.69 17.85 3.26
N VAL A 31 -3.19 17.18 4.29
CA VAL A 31 -3.57 17.50 5.67
C VAL A 31 -2.76 18.70 6.15
N GLU A 32 -3.42 19.74 6.63
CA GLU A 32 -2.74 20.87 7.28
C GLU A 32 -2.14 20.43 8.61
N ALA A 33 -0.80 20.40 8.66
CA ALA A 33 -0.03 19.97 9.81
C ALA A 33 1.38 20.59 9.74
N ASN A 34 2.09 20.64 10.86
CA ASN A 34 3.49 21.08 10.86
C ASN A 34 4.41 19.95 10.37
N ASP A 35 5.67 20.26 10.07
CA ASP A 35 6.66 19.28 9.60
C ASP A 35 6.79 18.06 10.52
N GLN A 36 6.77 18.27 11.84
CA GLN A 36 6.88 17.18 12.81
C GLN A 36 5.71 16.20 12.66
N ASP A 37 4.49 16.70 12.65
CA ASP A 37 3.27 15.90 12.52
C ASP A 37 3.22 15.17 11.17
N LEU A 38 3.67 15.82 10.09
CA LEU A 38 3.77 15.26 8.74
C LEU A 38 4.79 14.12 8.66
N ILE A 39 5.97 14.30 9.25
CA ILE A 39 7.03 13.27 9.24
C ILE A 39 6.70 12.13 10.22
N GLN A 40 6.14 12.43 11.39
CA GLN A 40 5.70 11.39 12.34
C GLN A 40 4.61 10.50 11.76
N PHE A 41 3.83 10.96 10.79
CA PHE A 41 2.88 10.11 10.09
C PHE A 41 3.59 8.94 9.35
N ALA A 42 4.77 9.19 8.79
CA ALA A 42 5.55 8.17 8.08
C ALA A 42 5.93 6.99 8.98
N LEU A 43 6.11 7.21 10.29
CA LEU A 43 6.39 6.13 11.25
C LEU A 43 5.35 4.99 11.22
N ASN A 44 4.12 5.26 10.78
CA ASN A 44 3.11 4.19 10.60
C ASN A 44 3.49 3.18 9.51
N LEU A 45 4.22 3.61 8.48
CA LEU A 45 4.73 2.74 7.41
C LEU A 45 6.10 2.18 7.80
N GLU A 46 7.00 3.00 8.33
CA GLU A 46 8.35 2.57 8.74
C GLU A 46 8.31 1.41 9.76
N PHE A 47 7.42 1.48 10.76
CA PHE A 47 7.25 0.35 11.68
C PHE A 47 6.63 -0.86 10.99
N LEU A 48 5.70 -0.69 10.05
CA LEU A 48 5.09 -1.78 9.30
C LEU A 48 6.14 -2.55 8.50
N GLU A 49 7.00 -1.81 7.81
CA GLU A 49 8.08 -2.33 6.97
C GLU A 49 9.18 -2.97 7.82
N ALA A 50 9.61 -2.32 8.90
CA ALA A 50 10.57 -2.89 9.84
C ALA A 50 10.07 -4.23 10.39
N GLU A 51 8.82 -4.29 10.85
CA GLU A 51 8.25 -5.53 11.36
C GLU A 51 8.14 -6.60 10.28
N LEU A 52 7.64 -6.27 9.09
CA LEU A 52 7.50 -7.25 8.02
C LEU A 52 8.85 -7.82 7.60
N PHE A 53 9.83 -6.96 7.31
CA PHE A 53 11.13 -7.38 6.78
C PHE A 53 11.96 -8.13 7.83
N LEU A 54 12.07 -7.61 9.06
CA LEU A 54 12.82 -8.27 10.13
C LEU A 54 12.23 -9.64 10.49
N ASN A 55 10.91 -9.72 10.72
CA ASN A 55 10.29 -10.99 11.05
C ASN A 55 10.45 -12.00 9.91
N SER A 56 10.29 -11.57 8.66
CA SER A 56 10.36 -12.48 7.51
C SER A 56 11.76 -13.01 7.25
N ALA A 57 12.79 -12.18 7.42
CA ALA A 57 14.17 -12.60 7.21
C ALA A 57 14.77 -13.36 8.41
N LEU A 58 14.49 -12.89 9.63
CA LEU A 58 15.16 -13.32 10.86
C LEU A 58 14.30 -14.22 11.75
N GLY A 59 12.98 -14.04 11.72
CA GLY A 59 12.02 -14.70 12.62
C GLY A 59 11.73 -13.93 13.90
N HIS A 60 12.19 -12.69 14.01
CA HIS A 60 11.89 -11.77 15.10
C HIS A 60 11.87 -10.32 14.59
N GLY A 61 11.08 -9.47 15.24
CA GLY A 61 10.85 -8.09 14.82
C GLY A 61 11.70 -7.07 15.58
N LEU A 62 11.20 -5.83 15.59
CA LEU A 62 11.92 -4.67 16.15
C LEU A 62 12.24 -4.84 17.64
N ASP A 63 11.40 -5.55 18.40
CA ASP A 63 11.60 -5.75 19.84
C ASP A 63 12.89 -6.51 20.19
N ALA A 64 13.40 -7.32 19.25
CA ALA A 64 14.67 -8.03 19.42
C ALA A 64 15.88 -7.22 18.93
N ILE A 65 15.66 -6.24 18.06
CA ILE A 65 16.73 -5.47 17.40
C ILE A 65 16.97 -4.12 18.10
N GLU A 66 15.90 -3.36 18.32
CA GLU A 66 15.93 -2.02 18.95
C GLU A 66 14.61 -1.76 19.70
N PRO A 67 14.38 -2.43 20.85
CA PRO A 67 13.11 -2.35 21.57
C PRO A 67 12.74 -0.94 22.03
N GLY A 68 13.72 -0.05 22.21
CA GLY A 68 13.49 1.34 22.59
C GLY A 68 12.65 2.11 21.58
N PHE A 69 12.74 1.76 20.29
CA PHE A 69 11.98 2.44 19.23
C PHE A 69 10.50 2.11 19.24
N ALA A 70 10.08 0.95 19.78
CA ALA A 70 8.66 0.63 19.90
C ALA A 70 7.91 1.61 20.82
N ALA A 71 8.63 2.29 21.73
CA ALA A 71 8.08 3.26 22.68
C ALA A 71 6.82 2.76 23.41
N GLY A 72 6.86 1.49 23.84
CA GLY A 72 5.75 0.82 24.55
C GLY A 72 4.61 0.31 23.67
N GLY A 73 4.72 0.44 22.34
CA GLY A 73 3.77 -0.12 21.39
C GLY A 73 3.81 -1.66 21.34
N PRO A 74 2.68 -2.34 21.08
CA PRO A 74 2.60 -3.80 21.09
C PRO A 74 3.31 -4.43 19.87
N PRO A 75 3.83 -5.67 19.99
CA PRO A 75 4.38 -6.41 18.85
C PRO A 75 3.29 -6.71 17.80
N PRO A 76 3.68 -6.98 16.54
CA PRO A 76 2.74 -7.34 15.49
C PRO A 76 2.07 -8.70 15.76
N ILE A 77 0.84 -8.86 15.28
CA ILE A 77 0.12 -10.14 15.29
C ILE A 77 0.57 -10.96 14.07
N GLY A 78 0.85 -12.25 14.29
CA GLY A 78 0.94 -13.23 13.19
C GLY A 78 2.16 -13.11 12.27
N ALA A 79 3.08 -12.18 12.55
CA ALA A 79 4.35 -12.06 11.83
C ALA A 79 5.19 -13.33 11.98
N GLN A 80 5.77 -13.82 10.88
CA GLN A 80 6.51 -15.08 10.85
C GLN A 80 7.78 -14.96 10.03
N LYS A 81 8.71 -15.90 10.25
CA LYS A 81 9.82 -16.12 9.35
C LYS A 81 9.31 -16.68 8.02
N ALA A 82 9.64 -16.02 6.92
CA ALA A 82 9.29 -16.47 5.58
C ALA A 82 10.25 -17.57 5.10
N ASN A 83 9.74 -18.50 4.31
CA ASN A 83 10.54 -19.48 3.59
C ASN A 83 11.16 -18.85 2.33
N LEU A 84 12.22 -18.08 2.52
CA LEU A 84 12.92 -17.36 1.45
C LEU A 84 14.11 -18.15 0.94
N ASP A 85 14.36 -18.06 -0.37
CA ASP A 85 15.64 -18.47 -0.93
C ASP A 85 16.80 -17.63 -0.35
N PRO A 86 18.05 -18.12 -0.41
CA PRO A 86 19.19 -17.47 0.25
C PRO A 86 19.51 -16.05 -0.25
N VAL A 87 19.17 -15.71 -1.49
CA VAL A 87 19.42 -14.37 -2.06
C VAL A 87 18.35 -13.42 -1.54
N THR A 88 17.08 -13.76 -1.73
CA THR A 88 15.96 -12.93 -1.26
C THR A 88 16.03 -12.74 0.25
N ARG A 89 16.34 -13.78 1.03
CA ARG A 89 16.49 -13.65 2.49
C ARG A 89 17.51 -12.56 2.90
N ARG A 90 18.64 -12.47 2.20
CA ARG A 90 19.68 -11.45 2.49
C ARG A 90 19.24 -10.05 2.10
N ILE A 91 18.54 -9.91 0.97
CA ILE A 91 17.98 -8.63 0.52
C ILE A 91 16.96 -8.12 1.56
N ILE A 92 16.05 -8.99 1.99
CA ILE A 92 15.00 -8.62 2.95
C ILE A 92 15.57 -8.37 4.36
N GLU A 93 16.63 -9.08 4.73
CA GLU A 93 17.40 -8.77 5.95
C GLU A 93 17.99 -7.36 5.89
N GLU A 94 18.61 -6.98 4.76
CA GLU A 94 19.13 -5.62 4.56
C GLU A 94 18.03 -4.57 4.69
N PHE A 95 16.87 -4.80 4.06
CA PHE A 95 15.73 -3.87 4.15
C PHE A 95 15.26 -3.71 5.59
N GLY A 96 15.10 -4.80 6.33
CA GLY A 96 14.71 -4.73 7.74
C GLY A 96 15.67 -3.89 8.59
N TYR A 97 16.98 -3.95 8.34
CA TYR A 97 17.94 -3.09 9.03
C TYR A 97 17.93 -1.64 8.54
N GLN A 98 17.61 -1.40 7.27
CA GLN A 98 17.41 -0.05 6.73
C GLN A 98 16.21 0.62 7.40
N GLU A 99 15.11 -0.09 7.63
CA GLU A 99 13.93 0.45 8.33
C GLU A 99 14.25 0.82 9.79
N VAL A 100 15.09 0.04 10.48
CA VAL A 100 15.59 0.45 11.81
C VAL A 100 16.38 1.76 11.71
N GLY A 101 17.14 1.95 10.63
CA GLY A 101 17.82 3.20 10.31
C GLY A 101 16.87 4.37 10.04
N HIS A 102 15.80 4.15 9.27
CA HIS A 102 14.77 5.15 8.99
C HIS A 102 14.04 5.57 10.26
N LEU A 103 13.60 4.61 11.08
CA LEU A 103 13.03 4.85 12.41
C LEU A 103 13.97 5.73 13.25
N ARG A 104 15.26 5.38 13.33
CA ARG A 104 16.26 6.18 14.04
C ARG A 104 16.34 7.60 13.51
N ALA A 105 16.42 7.78 12.19
CA ALA A 105 16.56 9.09 11.56
C ALA A 105 15.34 9.99 11.85
N ILE A 106 14.13 9.44 11.75
CA ILE A 106 12.89 10.17 12.05
C ILE A 106 12.79 10.50 13.53
N ILE A 107 12.92 9.50 14.41
CA ILE A 107 12.77 9.64 15.86
C ILE A 107 13.77 10.68 16.40
N THR A 108 15.01 10.67 15.93
CA THR A 108 16.04 11.63 16.37
C THR A 108 15.82 13.04 15.85
N THR A 109 15.18 13.20 14.68
CA THR A 109 14.99 14.53 14.06
C THR A 109 13.71 15.22 14.52
N VAL A 110 12.59 14.48 14.63
CA VAL A 110 11.27 15.06 14.93
C VAL A 110 10.55 14.42 16.12
N GLY A 111 11.19 13.47 16.80
CA GLY A 111 10.57 12.68 17.88
C GLY A 111 9.73 11.52 17.35
N GLY A 112 9.58 10.49 18.18
CA GLY A 112 8.83 9.27 17.84
C GLY A 112 7.35 9.30 18.26
N VAL A 113 6.63 8.28 17.79
CA VAL A 113 5.30 7.89 18.28
C VAL A 113 5.36 6.43 18.72
N PRO A 114 4.51 5.97 19.66
CA PRO A 114 4.43 4.55 19.98
C PRO A 114 4.14 3.71 18.73
N ARG A 115 4.80 2.55 18.58
CA ARG A 115 4.52 1.61 17.48
C ARG A 115 3.01 1.23 17.50
N PRO A 116 2.29 1.37 16.38
CA PRO A 116 0.91 0.86 16.27
C PRO A 116 0.84 -0.66 16.41
N LEU A 117 -0.36 -1.20 16.67
CA LEU A 117 -0.58 -2.64 16.55
C LEU A 117 -0.75 -2.99 15.06
N TYR A 118 0.11 -3.88 14.57
CA TYR A 118 0.01 -4.41 13.21
C TYR A 118 -0.60 -5.81 13.18
N ASP A 119 -1.35 -6.13 12.14
CA ASP A 119 -1.76 -7.51 11.82
C ASP A 119 -1.02 -7.98 10.56
N LEU A 120 0.03 -8.77 10.77
CA LEU A 120 0.85 -9.37 9.72
C LEU A 120 0.55 -10.87 9.57
N SER A 121 -0.60 -11.32 10.06
CA SER A 121 -1.00 -12.72 9.95
C SER A 121 -1.22 -13.15 8.50
N PRO A 122 -1.03 -14.44 8.17
CA PRO A 122 -1.45 -14.99 6.88
C PRO A 122 -2.91 -14.68 6.55
N GLU A 123 -3.79 -14.62 7.55
CA GLU A 123 -5.21 -14.29 7.38
C GLU A 123 -5.43 -12.86 6.89
N ALA A 124 -4.69 -11.88 7.42
CA ALA A 124 -4.77 -10.48 6.97
C ALA A 124 -4.31 -10.33 5.52
N PHE A 125 -3.21 -10.98 5.15
CA PHE A 125 -2.74 -11.01 3.76
C PHE A 125 -3.72 -11.76 2.85
N ALA A 126 -4.29 -12.89 3.27
CA ALA A 126 -5.30 -13.60 2.50
C ALA A 126 -6.51 -12.71 2.17
N GLN A 127 -7.02 -11.96 3.15
CA GLN A 127 -8.13 -11.02 2.92
C GLN A 127 -7.77 -9.92 1.92
N LEU A 128 -6.55 -9.38 1.98
CA LEU A 128 -6.08 -8.39 1.02
C LEU A 128 -6.02 -8.97 -0.40
N PHE A 129 -5.45 -10.17 -0.55
CA PHE A 129 -5.30 -10.82 -1.85
C PHE A 129 -6.66 -11.24 -2.44
N ASP A 130 -7.56 -11.76 -1.61
CA ASP A 130 -8.94 -12.06 -2.00
C ASP A 130 -9.66 -10.81 -2.53
N LYS A 131 -9.48 -9.68 -1.85
CA LYS A 131 -10.04 -8.40 -2.27
C LYS A 131 -9.42 -7.90 -3.57
N ALA A 132 -8.11 -8.09 -3.75
CA ALA A 132 -7.40 -7.66 -4.95
C ALA A 132 -7.88 -8.42 -6.19
N VAL A 133 -8.04 -9.74 -6.09
CA VAL A 133 -8.49 -10.58 -7.22
C VAL A 133 -10.02 -10.61 -7.37
N GLY A 134 -10.76 -10.14 -6.37
CA GLY A 134 -12.22 -10.05 -6.37
C GLY A 134 -12.95 -11.34 -6.00
N TYR A 135 -12.25 -12.35 -5.50
CA TYR A 135 -12.82 -13.61 -5.04
C TYR A 135 -11.91 -14.28 -4.01
N LYS A 136 -12.48 -15.21 -3.22
CA LYS A 136 -11.72 -15.95 -2.21
C LYS A 136 -10.76 -16.95 -2.87
N LEU A 137 -9.47 -16.80 -2.62
CA LEU A 137 -8.44 -17.76 -3.03
C LEU A 137 -8.56 -19.06 -2.22
N ASP A 138 -8.35 -20.18 -2.91
CA ASP A 138 -8.32 -21.51 -2.28
C ASP A 138 -7.06 -22.27 -2.75
N PRO A 139 -6.11 -22.58 -1.85
CA PRO A 139 -6.09 -22.23 -0.43
C PRO A 139 -5.93 -20.71 -0.20
N PRO A 140 -6.19 -20.19 1.02
CA PRO A 140 -5.91 -18.80 1.35
C PRO A 140 -4.45 -18.41 1.08
N PHE A 141 -4.22 -17.18 0.58
CA PHE A 141 -2.88 -16.70 0.30
C PHE A 141 -2.05 -16.61 1.59
N ASN A 142 -0.86 -17.20 1.58
CA ASN A 142 0.08 -17.13 2.70
C ASN A 142 1.37 -16.42 2.24
N PRO A 143 1.74 -15.27 2.83
CA PRO A 143 2.93 -14.52 2.45
C PRO A 143 4.24 -15.24 2.83
N TYR A 144 4.21 -16.15 3.81
CA TYR A 144 5.41 -16.76 4.39
C TYR A 144 5.80 -18.10 3.75
N SER A 145 5.00 -18.62 2.80
CA SER A 145 5.15 -19.98 2.28
C SER A 145 6.36 -20.19 1.37
N ASN A 146 6.73 -19.18 0.58
CA ASN A 146 7.85 -19.21 -0.36
C ASN A 146 8.24 -17.79 -0.80
N THR A 147 9.37 -17.66 -1.52
CA THR A 147 9.86 -16.38 -2.06
C THR A 147 8.83 -15.61 -2.90
N VAL A 148 8.12 -16.25 -3.83
CA VAL A 148 7.21 -15.53 -4.75
C VAL A 148 6.02 -14.95 -3.99
N ASN A 149 5.42 -15.74 -3.10
CA ASN A 149 4.36 -15.28 -2.22
C ASN A 149 4.84 -14.12 -1.34
N TYR A 150 6.04 -14.22 -0.80
CA TYR A 150 6.60 -13.16 0.03
C TYR A 150 6.82 -11.87 -0.76
N LEU A 151 7.42 -11.94 -1.95
CA LEU A 151 7.66 -10.77 -2.79
C LEU A 151 6.34 -10.11 -3.21
N LEU A 152 5.30 -10.88 -3.54
CA LEU A 152 3.97 -10.36 -3.83
C LEU A 152 3.32 -9.69 -2.61
N ALA A 153 3.52 -10.25 -1.41
CA ALA A 153 3.05 -9.64 -0.18
C ALA A 153 3.78 -8.33 0.11
N SER A 154 5.10 -8.32 0.01
CA SER A 154 5.94 -7.14 0.19
C SER A 154 5.63 -6.06 -0.84
N TYR A 155 5.31 -6.41 -2.09
CA TYR A 155 4.88 -5.45 -3.12
C TYR A 155 3.71 -4.54 -2.69
N THR A 156 2.89 -4.98 -1.72
CA THR A 156 1.76 -4.19 -1.21
C THR A 156 2.19 -2.96 -0.40
N ILE A 157 3.43 -2.91 0.13
CA ILE A 157 3.82 -1.95 1.18
C ILE A 157 4.79 -0.84 0.72
N PRO A 158 6.04 -1.09 0.24
CA PRO A 158 7.05 -0.03 0.05
C PRO A 158 6.63 1.03 -0.97
N TYR A 159 5.90 0.64 -2.01
CA TYR A 159 5.33 1.61 -2.95
C TYR A 159 4.38 2.60 -2.26
N VAL A 160 3.67 2.19 -1.19
CA VAL A 160 2.83 3.08 -0.37
C VAL A 160 3.71 4.04 0.44
N GLY A 161 4.85 3.58 0.97
CA GLY A 161 5.89 4.37 1.63
C GLY A 161 6.44 5.48 0.72
N LEU A 162 6.97 5.12 -0.45
CA LEU A 162 7.59 6.09 -1.35
C LEU A 162 6.60 7.16 -1.83
N VAL A 163 5.38 6.78 -2.23
CA VAL A 163 4.39 7.78 -2.70
C VAL A 163 3.84 8.64 -1.57
N ALA A 164 3.88 8.15 -0.32
CA ALA A 164 3.60 8.97 0.87
C ALA A 164 4.69 10.04 1.05
N TYR A 165 5.96 9.69 0.83
CA TYR A 165 7.05 10.66 0.90
C TYR A 165 6.97 11.71 -0.20
N VAL A 166 6.69 11.34 -1.44
CA VAL A 166 6.45 12.31 -2.53
C VAL A 166 5.31 13.27 -2.16
N GLY A 167 4.22 12.77 -1.56
CA GLY A 167 3.11 13.60 -1.09
C GLY A 167 3.43 14.46 0.14
N THR A 168 4.39 14.03 0.96
CA THR A 168 4.79 14.71 2.20
C THR A 168 5.78 15.85 1.96
N ILE A 169 6.65 15.76 0.95
CA ILE A 169 7.70 16.76 0.69
C ILE A 169 7.14 18.18 0.42
N PRO A 170 6.15 18.39 -0.46
CA PRO A 170 5.70 19.74 -0.83
C PRO A 170 5.25 20.62 0.35
N PRO A 171 4.45 20.14 1.32
CA PRO A 171 4.02 20.97 2.45
C PRO A 171 5.09 21.22 3.52
N LEU A 172 6.26 20.56 3.48
CA LEU A 172 7.30 20.78 4.51
C LEU A 172 7.88 22.18 4.43
N ALA A 173 7.98 22.87 5.56
CA ALA A 173 8.52 24.21 5.66
C ALA A 173 10.04 24.23 5.83
N ASN A 174 10.62 23.31 6.62
CA ASN A 174 12.02 23.37 6.98
C ASN A 174 12.92 22.59 6.01
N TYR A 175 14.09 23.16 5.71
CA TYR A 175 15.11 22.50 4.90
C TYR A 175 15.57 21.16 5.49
N THR A 176 15.74 21.07 6.82
CA THR A 176 16.13 19.84 7.51
C THR A 176 15.09 18.74 7.31
N SER A 177 13.80 19.06 7.43
CA SER A 177 12.68 18.15 7.18
C SER A 177 12.68 17.66 5.73
N ARG A 178 12.79 18.58 4.76
CA ARG A 178 12.84 18.22 3.34
C ARG A 178 14.04 17.33 3.01
N ARG A 179 15.21 17.63 3.58
CA ARG A 179 16.42 16.82 3.40
C ARG A 179 16.24 15.41 3.96
N LEU A 180 15.69 15.29 5.17
CA LEU A 180 15.39 13.99 5.79
C LEU A 180 14.46 13.18 4.89
N VAL A 181 13.29 13.72 4.55
CA VAL A 181 12.27 13.01 3.76
C VAL A 181 12.77 12.67 2.36
N ALA A 182 13.50 13.58 1.70
CA ALA A 182 14.10 13.29 0.39
C ALA A 182 15.17 12.18 0.46
N SER A 183 15.88 12.06 1.58
CA SER A 183 16.89 11.01 1.78
C SER A 183 16.24 9.64 2.04
N LEU A 184 15.14 9.61 2.81
CA LEU A 184 14.33 8.41 3.03
C LEU A 184 13.71 7.92 1.71
N LEU A 185 13.08 8.83 0.95
CA LEU A 185 12.49 8.52 -0.36
C LEU A 185 13.47 7.80 -1.30
N GLY A 186 14.76 8.15 -1.28
CA GLY A 186 15.76 7.51 -2.13
C GLY A 186 15.97 6.02 -1.82
N VAL A 187 15.95 5.65 -0.54
CA VAL A 187 16.11 4.25 -0.10
C VAL A 187 14.83 3.46 -0.38
N GLU A 188 13.68 4.00 0.02
CA GLU A 188 12.35 3.42 -0.25
C GLU A 188 12.13 3.11 -1.73
N SER A 189 12.48 4.07 -2.60
CA SER A 189 12.38 3.89 -4.04
C SER A 189 13.27 2.75 -4.55
N GLY A 190 14.46 2.58 -3.95
CA GLY A 190 15.37 1.49 -4.26
C GLY A 190 14.82 0.13 -3.82
N GLN A 191 14.23 0.05 -2.63
CA GLN A 191 13.62 -1.18 -2.11
C GLN A 191 12.43 -1.61 -2.97
N ASP A 192 11.54 -0.69 -3.32
CA ASP A 192 10.43 -0.96 -4.24
C ASP A 192 10.94 -1.44 -5.61
N ALA A 193 11.94 -0.76 -6.19
CA ALA A 193 12.53 -1.15 -7.47
C ALA A 193 13.13 -2.57 -7.42
N VAL A 194 13.79 -2.96 -6.33
CA VAL A 194 14.34 -4.31 -6.16
C VAL A 194 13.23 -5.35 -6.07
N ILE A 195 12.19 -5.13 -5.25
CA ILE A 195 11.05 -6.05 -5.16
C ILE A 195 10.37 -6.19 -6.52
N ARG A 196 10.12 -5.08 -7.21
CA ARG A 196 9.49 -5.06 -8.54
C ARG A 196 10.35 -5.76 -9.58
N THR A 197 11.67 -5.61 -9.52
CA THR A 197 12.59 -6.31 -10.43
C THR A 197 12.57 -7.82 -10.21
N LEU A 198 12.65 -8.28 -8.95
CA LEU A 198 12.59 -9.71 -8.61
C LEU A 198 11.27 -10.36 -9.02
N LEU A 199 10.16 -9.62 -8.93
CA LEU A 199 8.86 -10.07 -9.44
C LEU A 199 8.78 -10.02 -10.97
N TYR A 200 9.39 -9.02 -11.60
CA TYR A 200 9.39 -8.86 -13.05
C TYR A 200 10.09 -10.02 -13.76
N GLU A 201 11.20 -10.53 -13.20
CA GLU A 201 11.86 -11.76 -13.68
C GLU A 201 10.92 -12.98 -13.71
N LYS A 202 9.83 -12.92 -12.93
CA LYS A 202 8.85 -13.98 -12.73
C LYS A 202 7.48 -13.63 -13.28
N ALA A 203 7.35 -12.54 -14.04
CA ALA A 203 6.06 -11.94 -14.39
C ALA A 203 5.08 -12.94 -15.02
N ASP A 204 5.57 -13.84 -15.87
CA ASP A 204 4.77 -14.86 -16.56
C ASP A 204 4.60 -16.18 -15.77
N GLU A 205 5.31 -16.34 -14.65
CA GLU A 205 5.18 -17.52 -13.78
C GLU A 205 3.79 -17.53 -13.12
N LYS A 206 3.12 -18.68 -13.12
CA LYS A 206 1.88 -18.90 -12.34
C LYS A 206 2.22 -19.07 -10.87
N VAL A 207 1.52 -18.36 -10.00
CA VAL A 207 1.67 -18.43 -8.55
C VAL A 207 0.89 -19.64 -8.04
N LEU A 208 1.54 -20.80 -7.96
CA LEU A 208 0.89 -22.04 -7.58
C LEU A 208 0.31 -21.98 -6.16
N PRO A 209 -0.88 -22.54 -5.92
CA PRO A 209 -1.70 -23.34 -6.86
C PRO A 209 -2.70 -22.49 -7.68
N TYR A 210 -2.64 -21.17 -7.61
CA TYR A 210 -3.56 -20.29 -8.32
C TYR A 210 -3.23 -20.26 -9.81
N ASN A 211 -4.27 -20.23 -10.65
CA ASN A 211 -4.10 -20.02 -12.09
C ASN A 211 -3.94 -18.53 -12.43
N ILE A 212 -3.14 -17.80 -11.64
CA ILE A 212 -2.89 -16.36 -11.75
C ILE A 212 -1.37 -16.15 -11.85
N THR A 213 -0.90 -15.34 -12.80
CA THR A 213 0.52 -15.03 -12.95
C THR A 213 0.96 -13.99 -11.92
N VAL A 214 2.27 -13.86 -11.74
CA VAL A 214 2.85 -12.78 -10.93
C VAL A 214 2.41 -11.41 -11.46
N ALA A 215 2.45 -11.20 -12.78
CA ALA A 215 1.99 -9.95 -13.40
C ALA A 215 0.50 -9.67 -13.12
N GLU A 216 -0.36 -10.67 -13.27
CA GLU A 216 -1.80 -10.55 -12.98
C GLU A 216 -2.05 -10.17 -11.52
N PHE A 217 -1.33 -10.78 -10.56
CA PHE A 217 -1.43 -10.41 -9.15
C PHE A 217 -0.97 -8.97 -8.89
N THR A 218 0.17 -8.54 -9.44
CA THR A 218 0.63 -7.16 -9.23
C THR A 218 -0.34 -6.13 -9.81
N ASN A 219 -0.91 -6.39 -10.98
CA ASN A 219 -1.95 -5.53 -11.57
C ASN A 219 -3.21 -5.47 -10.70
N ALA A 220 -3.65 -6.60 -10.13
CA ALA A 220 -4.78 -6.65 -9.21
C ALA A 220 -4.53 -5.87 -7.92
N ILE A 221 -3.33 -6.02 -7.33
CA ILE A 221 -2.93 -5.28 -6.12
C ILE A 221 -2.88 -3.77 -6.39
N SER A 222 -2.28 -3.33 -7.49
CA SER A 222 -2.23 -1.90 -7.82
C SER A 222 -3.61 -1.30 -8.06
N SER A 223 -4.48 -2.06 -8.75
CA SER A 223 -5.88 -1.67 -8.95
C SER A 223 -6.61 -1.51 -7.62
N LEU A 224 -6.44 -2.46 -6.70
CA LEU A 224 -7.01 -2.37 -5.35
C LEU A 224 -6.49 -1.13 -4.59
N ARG A 225 -5.19 -0.84 -4.63
CA ARG A 225 -4.64 0.35 -3.96
C ARG A 225 -5.22 1.64 -4.53
N ASN A 226 -5.45 1.71 -5.84
CA ASN A 226 -6.12 2.86 -6.48
C ASN A 226 -7.58 2.99 -6.02
N GLU A 227 -8.32 1.88 -5.98
CA GLU A 227 -9.71 1.84 -5.51
C GLU A 227 -9.82 2.32 -4.05
N LEU A 228 -9.00 1.74 -3.16
CA LEU A 228 -9.00 2.09 -1.73
C LEU A 228 -8.67 3.55 -1.49
N ALA A 229 -7.73 4.13 -2.24
CA ALA A 229 -7.38 5.54 -2.06
C ALA A 229 -8.43 6.51 -2.59
N MET A 230 -9.27 6.08 -3.55
CA MET A 230 -10.37 6.85 -4.14
C MET A 230 -9.96 8.13 -4.90
N CYS A 231 -8.68 8.31 -5.22
CA CYS A 231 -8.12 9.59 -5.71
C CYS A 231 -7.37 9.43 -7.05
N GLY A 232 -7.91 8.60 -7.94
CA GLY A 232 -7.37 8.34 -9.27
C GLY A 232 -6.29 7.25 -9.30
N ILE A 233 -5.72 7.06 -10.49
CA ILE A 233 -4.67 6.06 -10.75
C ILE A 233 -3.33 6.67 -10.33
N LYS A 234 -2.68 6.03 -9.35
CA LYS A 234 -1.41 6.45 -8.77
C LYS A 234 -0.56 5.25 -8.39
N ASP A 235 -0.70 4.19 -9.17
CA ASP A 235 -0.08 2.89 -9.00
C ASP A 235 -0.47 1.98 -10.15
N GLU A 236 0.49 1.21 -10.62
CA GLU A 236 0.36 0.30 -11.75
C GLU A 236 1.23 -0.94 -11.48
N GLY A 237 0.79 -2.10 -11.99
CA GLY A 237 1.54 -3.33 -11.85
C GLY A 237 2.76 -3.40 -12.76
N LEU A 238 3.38 -4.58 -12.85
CA LEU A 238 4.67 -4.76 -13.53
C LEU A 238 4.61 -4.72 -15.05
N ILE A 239 3.44 -5.02 -15.62
CA ILE A 239 3.17 -5.03 -17.06
C ILE A 239 1.90 -4.23 -17.29
N VAL A 240 2.00 -3.20 -18.14
CA VAL A 240 0.92 -2.28 -18.49
C VAL A 240 0.68 -2.30 -20.00
N PRO A 241 -0.52 -1.92 -20.49
CA PRO A 241 -0.73 -1.68 -21.91
C PRO A 241 0.28 -0.68 -22.47
N LEU A 242 0.69 -0.86 -23.73
CA LEU A 242 1.68 -0.01 -24.40
C LEU A 242 1.39 1.50 -24.29
N LEU A 243 0.11 1.90 -24.25
CA LEU A 243 -0.30 3.30 -24.09
C LEU A 243 0.01 3.90 -22.71
N LEU A 244 0.19 3.09 -21.67
CA LEU A 244 0.51 3.56 -20.32
C LEU A 244 2.01 3.48 -20.02
N GLY A 245 2.77 2.65 -20.74
CA GLY A 245 4.20 2.54 -20.51
C GLY A 245 4.99 3.76 -21.01
N ALA A 246 6.25 3.85 -20.57
CA ALA A 246 7.11 4.99 -20.82
C ALA A 246 7.18 5.37 -22.31
N GLU A 247 6.93 6.65 -22.61
CA GLU A 247 6.89 7.22 -23.97
C GLU A 247 5.95 6.46 -24.93
N HIS A 248 4.98 5.72 -24.40
CA HIS A 248 4.08 4.81 -25.12
C HIS A 248 4.82 3.75 -25.97
N ARG A 249 6.00 3.31 -25.49
CA ARG A 249 6.96 2.52 -26.27
C ARG A 249 7.37 1.20 -25.63
N THR A 250 6.91 0.92 -24.42
CA THR A 250 7.19 -0.31 -23.70
C THR A 250 5.97 -0.74 -22.89
N GLU A 251 5.81 -2.04 -22.66
CA GLU A 251 4.80 -2.58 -21.72
C GLU A 251 5.41 -2.86 -20.34
N SER A 252 6.75 -2.77 -20.22
CA SER A 252 7.47 -2.93 -18.97
C SER A 252 7.23 -1.74 -18.04
N ASN A 253 6.90 -2.03 -16.78
CA ASN A 253 6.60 -1.03 -15.76
C ASN A 253 7.25 -1.38 -14.41
N ILE A 254 8.55 -1.68 -14.42
CA ILE A 254 9.31 -1.98 -13.20
C ILE A 254 9.32 -0.77 -12.26
N LEU A 255 9.42 0.45 -12.79
CA LEU A 255 9.35 1.69 -12.03
C LEU A 255 8.02 2.40 -12.38
N SER A 256 7.02 2.31 -11.52
CA SER A 256 5.72 2.96 -11.78
C SER A 256 5.80 4.47 -11.58
N ALA A 257 5.46 5.21 -12.62
CA ALA A 257 5.53 6.67 -12.65
C ALA A 257 4.45 7.27 -13.55
N ASP A 258 4.26 8.58 -13.48
CA ASP A 258 3.33 9.30 -14.36
C ASP A 258 3.87 9.45 -15.79
N ALA A 259 3.13 10.14 -16.65
CA ALA A 259 3.52 10.35 -18.05
C ALA A 259 4.85 11.11 -18.24
N ASN A 260 5.36 11.81 -17.21
CA ASN A 260 6.66 12.47 -17.21
C ASN A 260 7.74 11.65 -16.49
N SER A 261 7.46 10.37 -16.18
CA SER A 261 8.30 9.51 -15.37
C SER A 261 8.56 10.07 -13.96
N LEU A 262 7.60 10.81 -13.40
CA LEU A 262 7.65 11.26 -12.00
C LEU A 262 6.89 10.28 -11.10
N SER A 263 7.47 9.96 -9.93
CA SER A 263 6.79 9.15 -8.92
C SER A 263 5.47 9.81 -8.51
N TYR A 264 4.43 8.99 -8.34
CA TYR A 264 3.13 9.46 -7.89
C TYR A 264 3.16 9.99 -6.45
N ALA A 265 2.17 10.81 -6.10
CA ALA A 265 2.01 11.38 -4.76
C ALA A 265 0.67 10.98 -4.14
N ARG A 266 0.69 10.42 -2.92
CA ARG A 266 -0.53 10.18 -2.12
C ARG A 266 -0.48 10.98 -0.82
N THR A 267 -1.64 11.50 -0.43
CA THR A 267 -1.80 12.22 0.84
C THR A 267 -2.09 11.26 1.99
N GLN A 268 -1.90 11.69 3.22
CA GLN A 268 -2.11 10.90 4.44
C GLN A 268 -3.47 10.17 4.49
N PRO A 269 -4.63 10.77 4.16
CA PRO A 269 -5.88 10.02 4.12
C PRO A 269 -5.90 8.92 3.04
N GLN A 270 -5.30 9.15 1.86
CA GLN A 270 -5.17 8.11 0.84
C GLN A 270 -4.35 6.93 1.38
N ILE A 271 -3.24 7.21 2.08
CA ILE A 271 -2.40 6.19 2.71
C ILE A 271 -3.18 5.40 3.75
N LEU A 272 -3.89 6.07 4.68
CA LEU A 272 -4.70 5.42 5.72
C LEU A 272 -5.75 4.48 5.12
N ARG A 273 -6.48 4.93 4.09
CA ARG A 273 -7.50 4.09 3.41
C ARG A 273 -6.92 2.79 2.85
N ILE A 274 -5.69 2.84 2.33
CA ILE A 274 -4.98 1.68 1.76
C ILE A 274 -4.55 0.74 2.88
N ILE A 275 -3.80 1.23 3.86
CA ILE A 275 -3.22 0.38 4.93
C ILE A 275 -4.28 -0.17 5.87
N TYR A 276 -5.43 0.50 6.01
CA TYR A 276 -6.59 -0.04 6.69
C TYR A 276 -7.36 -1.07 5.85
N GLY A 277 -7.15 -1.11 4.53
CA GLY A 277 -7.87 -2.01 3.61
C GLY A 277 -9.37 -1.72 3.49
N THR A 278 -9.88 -0.67 4.16
CA THR A 278 -11.31 -0.37 4.26
C THR A 278 -11.80 0.65 3.24
N GLY A 279 -10.89 1.37 2.58
CA GLY A 279 -11.24 2.51 1.74
C GLY A 279 -11.68 3.74 2.55
N SER A 280 -11.49 3.73 3.88
CA SER A 280 -11.85 4.85 4.75
C SER A 280 -10.74 5.13 5.77
N GLU A 281 -10.24 6.36 5.78
CA GLU A 281 -9.25 6.85 6.75
C GLU A 281 -9.81 6.94 8.19
N TYR A 282 -11.13 6.82 8.34
CA TYR A 282 -11.84 6.82 9.62
C TYR A 282 -12.06 5.41 10.17
N ARG A 283 -11.88 4.35 9.37
CA ARG A 283 -12.19 2.97 9.76
C ARG A 283 -10.94 2.11 9.72
N PRO A 284 -10.28 1.88 10.88
CA PRO A 284 -9.20 0.92 11.01
C PRO A 284 -9.55 -0.47 10.50
N GLY A 285 -8.53 -1.24 10.13
CA GLY A 285 -8.63 -2.58 9.57
C GLY A 285 -7.30 -3.00 8.95
N GLY A 286 -7.31 -4.05 8.14
CA GLY A 286 -6.15 -4.48 7.37
C GLY A 286 -4.90 -4.62 8.23
N PHE A 287 -3.80 -3.99 7.82
CA PHE A 287 -2.54 -4.04 8.55
C PHE A 287 -2.55 -3.27 9.87
N LEU A 288 -3.51 -2.36 10.09
CA LEU A 288 -3.61 -1.53 11.29
C LEU A 288 -5.00 -1.69 11.93
N PRO A 289 -5.30 -2.84 12.57
CA PRO A 289 -6.61 -3.15 13.12
C PRO A 289 -7.08 -2.17 14.20
N ARG A 290 -6.16 -1.44 14.87
CA ARG A 290 -6.47 -0.41 15.88
C ARG A 290 -6.15 1.01 15.41
N GLY A 291 -5.83 1.16 14.13
CA GLY A 291 -5.48 2.42 13.50
C GLY A 291 -4.03 2.85 13.73
N GLY A 292 -3.59 3.83 12.96
CA GLY A 292 -2.27 4.44 13.06
C GLY A 292 -2.12 5.36 14.28
N ASN A 293 -0.87 5.68 14.60
CA ASN A 293 -0.45 6.61 15.63
C ASN A 293 0.08 7.93 15.05
N GLY A 294 0.32 8.89 15.95
CA GLY A 294 0.68 10.26 15.60
C GLY A 294 -0.56 11.14 15.40
N LYS A 295 -0.37 12.45 15.49
CA LYS A 295 -1.47 13.43 15.53
C LYS A 295 -2.38 13.35 14.30
N ILE A 296 -1.81 13.20 13.11
CA ILE A 296 -2.58 13.11 11.86
C ILE A 296 -3.45 11.85 11.86
N ALA A 297 -2.87 10.67 12.07
CA ALA A 297 -3.63 9.42 12.03
C ALA A 297 -4.72 9.37 13.10
N ARG A 298 -4.40 9.81 14.33
CA ARG A 298 -5.37 9.87 15.45
C ARG A 298 -6.51 10.85 15.19
N SER A 299 -6.25 11.99 14.54
CA SER A 299 -7.30 12.98 14.24
C SER A 299 -8.45 12.46 13.35
N PHE A 300 -8.23 11.37 12.60
CA PHE A 300 -9.30 10.72 11.84
C PHE A 300 -10.10 9.72 12.69
N LEU A 301 -9.48 9.10 13.69
CA LEU A 301 -10.16 8.12 14.55
C LEU A 301 -11.05 8.78 15.60
N ASP A 302 -10.66 9.97 16.07
CA ASP A 302 -11.43 10.73 17.07
C ASP A 302 -12.75 11.31 16.53
N LYS A 303 -12.99 11.20 15.21
CA LYS A 303 -14.18 11.71 14.52
C LYS A 303 -15.29 10.67 14.33
N VAL A 304 -15.09 9.44 14.83
CA VAL A 304 -16.03 8.31 14.71
C VAL A 304 -16.83 8.13 15.98
#